data_AF-A0A831QLS4-F1
#
_entry.id   AF-A0A831QLS4-F1
#
_cell.length_a   1.000
_cell.length_b   1.000
_cell.length_c   1.000
_cell.angle_alpha   90.00
_cell.angle_beta   90.00
_cell.angle_gamma   90.00
#
_symmetry.space_group_name_H-M   'P 1'
#
loop_
_entity.id
_entity.type
_entity.pdbx_description
1 polymer ?
#
loop_
_entity_poly.entity_id
_entity_poly.type
_entity_poly.pdbx_seq_one_letter_code
_entity_poly.pdbx_strand_id
1 'polypeptide(L)' 'RQIDYVLGEWNEDEKKELPERFEKASALIKSFVLAGVNITMNEFNGT' A
#
# COMPACT_ATOMS: atom_id res chain seq x y z
N ARG A 1 -22.33 7.94 -5.01
CA ARG A 1 -21.79 7.40 -3.74
C ARG A 1 -20.58 6.49 -3.93
N GLN A 2 -20.56 5.54 -4.87
CA GLN A 2 -19.35 4.72 -5.13
C GLN A 2 -18.35 5.43 -6.06
N ILE A 3 -18.85 6.20 -7.03
CA ILE A 3 -18.03 6.94 -8.00
C ILE A 3 -17.21 8.04 -7.32
N ASP A 4 -17.83 8.75 -6.38
CA ASP A 4 -17.22 9.89 -5.69
C ASP A 4 -16.07 9.49 -4.75
N TYR A 5 -16.11 8.27 -4.22
CA TYR A 5 -15.03 7.74 -3.37
C TYR A 5 -13.80 7.32 -4.18
N VAL A 6 -13.99 6.93 -5.45
CA VAL A 6 -12.90 6.49 -6.33
C VAL A 6 -12.27 7.67 -7.09
N LEU A 7 -13.08 8.67 -7.45
CA LEU A 7 -12.66 9.82 -8.25
C LEU A 7 -12.51 11.11 -7.43
N GLY A 8 -12.85 11.10 -6.15
CA GLY A 8 -12.70 12.23 -5.25
C GLY A 8 -11.25 12.44 -4.81
N GLU A 9 -10.93 13.67 -4.40
CA GLU A 9 -9.65 13.96 -3.76
C GLU A 9 -9.62 13.45 -2.33
N TRP A 10 -8.44 13.00 -1.90
CA TRP A 10 -8.21 12.62 -0.51
C TRP A 10 -8.30 13.83 0.42
N ASN A 11 -9.00 13.64 1.54
CA ASN A 11 -9.07 14.63 2.61
C ASN A 11 -7.75 14.68 3.41
N GLU A 12 -7.61 15.67 4.30
CA GLU A 12 -6.37 15.88 5.07
C GLU A 12 -6.01 14.69 5.98
N ASP A 13 -6.99 13.94 6.47
CA ASP A 13 -6.75 12.81 7.36
C ASP A 13 -6.35 11.55 6.58
N GLU A 14 -6.98 11.29 5.44
CA GLU A 14 -6.56 10.26 4.49
C GLU A 14 -5.13 10.53 3.98
N LYS A 15 -4.81 11.80 3.71
CA LYS A 15 -3.46 12.20 3.27
C LYS A 15 -2.37 11.90 4.29
N LYS A 16 -2.68 11.92 5.59
CA LYS A 16 -1.73 11.58 6.66
C LYS A 16 -1.43 10.08 6.72
N GLU A 17 -2.33 9.22 6.24
CA GLU A 17 -2.10 7.77 6.21
C GLU A 17 -1.26 7.31 5.00
N LEU A 18 -1.13 8.14 3.97
CA LEU A 18 -0.43 7.78 2.72
C LEU A 18 1.07 7.55 2.88
N PRO A 19 1.81 8.37 3.64
CA PRO A 19 3.26 8.20 3.76
C PRO A 19 3.62 6.80 4.27
N GLU A 20 2.90 6.28 5.26
CA GLU A 20 3.08 4.93 5.77
C GLU A 20 2.79 3.87 4.68
N ARG A 21 1.72 4.07 3.90
CA ARG A 21 1.37 3.17 2.79
C ARG A 21 2.42 3.18 1.68
N PHE A 22 3.02 4.33 1.38
CA PHE A 22 4.10 4.45 0.40
C PHE A 22 5.36 3.74 0.86
N GLU A 23 5.73 3.84 2.13
CA GLU A 23 6.85 3.09 2.71
C GLU A 23 6.60 1.57 2.65
N LYS A 24 5.39 1.13 3.04
CA LYS A 24 5.01 -0.30 2.95
C LYS A 24 5.06 -0.80 1.50
N ALA A 25 4.58 -0.02 0.54
CA ALA A 25 4.63 -0.37 -0.88
C ALA A 25 6.08 -0.44 -1.41
N SER A 26 6.94 0.50 -1.03
CA SER A 26 8.37 0.49 -1.37
C SER A 26 9.08 -0.75 -0.81
N ALA A 27 8.81 -1.09 0.44
CA ALA A 27 9.33 -2.30 1.08
C ALA A 27 8.83 -3.58 0.39
N LEU A 28 7.56 -3.63 0.01
CA LEU A 28 6.98 -4.75 -0.73
C LEU A 28 7.67 -4.95 -2.07
N ILE A 29 7.87 -3.88 -2.86
CA ILE A 29 8.55 -3.95 -4.15
C ILE A 29 9.99 -4.47 -3.98
N LYS A 30 10.72 -3.98 -2.96
CA LYS A 30 12.08 -4.47 -2.66
C LYS A 30 12.09 -5.95 -2.26
N SER A 31 11.19 -6.36 -1.37
CA SER A 31 11.04 -7.76 -0.95
C SER A 31 10.71 -8.65 -2.15
N PHE A 32 9.83 -8.21 -3.04
CA PHE A 32 9.43 -8.98 -4.22
C PHE A 32 10.61 -9.26 -5.15
N VAL A 33 11.47 -8.26 -5.38
CA VAL A 33 12.64 -8.41 -6.27
C VAL A 33 13.77 -9.19 -5.60
N LEU A 34 13.96 -9.06 -4.28
CA LEU A 34 15.10 -9.66 -3.57
C LEU A 34 14.81 -11.05 -2.98
N ALA A 35 13.62 -11.25 -2.41
CA ALA A 35 13.21 -12.46 -1.71
C ALA A 35 12.22 -13.33 -2.51
N GLY A 36 11.61 -12.76 -3.56
CA GLY A 36 10.70 -13.47 -4.44
C GLY A 36 9.26 -13.58 -3.90
N VAL A 37 8.34 -13.91 -4.81
CA VAL A 37 6.88 -13.79 -4.60
C VAL A 37 6.37 -14.51 -3.35
N ASN A 38 6.83 -15.73 -3.07
CA ASN A 38 6.33 -16.52 -1.95
C ASN A 38 6.66 -15.89 -0.58
N ILE A 39 7.87 -15.35 -0.43
CA ILE A 39 8.29 -14.74 0.85
C ILE A 39 7.55 -13.42 1.04
N THR A 40 7.54 -12.57 0.01
CA THR A 40 6.87 -11.28 0.06
C THR A 40 5.36 -11.41 0.29
N MET A 41 4.68 -12.35 -0.36
CA MET A 41 3.24 -12.50 -0.16
C MET A 41 2.89 -13.02 1.24
N ASN A 42 3.74 -13.85 1.86
CA ASN A 42 3.55 -14.27 3.25
C ASN A 42 3.82 -13.16 4.27
N GLU A 43 4.74 -12.25 3.97
CA GLU A 43 5.13 -11.15 4.85
C GLU A 43 4.15 -9.97 4.79
N PHE A 44 3.53 -9.73 3.63
CA PHE A 44 2.69 -8.55 3.40
C PHE A 44 1.18 -8.83 3.31
N ASN A 45 0.74 -10.07 3.02
CA ASN A 45 -0.69 -10.40 3.00
C ASN A 45 -1.14 -10.98 4.35
N GLY A 46 -2.22 -10.44 4.92
CA GLY A 46 -2.79 -10.90 6.18
C GLY A 46 -2.35 -10.13 7.43
N THR A 47 -1.50 -9.11 7.25
CA THR A 47 -1.20 -8.06 8.26
C THR A 47 -2.14 -6.88 8.15
#